data_AF-A0AA35IC50-F1
#
_entry.id   AF-A0AA35IC50-F1
#
_cell.length_a   1.000
_cell.length_b   1.000
_cell.length_c   1.000
_cell.angle_alpha   90.00
_cell.angle_beta   90.00
_cell.angle_gamma   90.00
#
_symmetry.space_group_name_H-M   'P 1'
#
loop_
_entity.id
_entity.type
_entity.pdbx_description
1 polymer ?
#
loop_
_entity_poly.entity_id
_entity_poly.type
_entity_poly.pdbx_seq_one_letter_code
_entity_poly.pdbx_strand_id
1 'polypeptide(L)' 'MQGKKVRQLSPTFDAPQYAEQFVALARKGGNCRDLRVRAKCNLTDAEGNPLINKKTKAPKIGWVDYQPEMTPKVA' A
#
# COMPACT_ATOMS: atom_id res chain seq x y z
N MET A 1 -2.77 -13.97 12.72
CA MET A 1 -3.88 -14.47 11.87
C MET A 1 -3.36 -14.64 10.44
N GLN A 2 -2.92 -15.85 10.12
CA GLN A 2 -2.29 -16.22 8.85
C GLN A 2 -3.40 -16.74 7.93
N GLY A 3 -3.69 -16.02 6.84
CA GLY A 3 -4.62 -16.46 5.80
C GLY A 3 -6.02 -15.87 5.86
N LYS A 4 -6.30 -14.90 4.98
CA LYS A 4 -7.61 -14.67 4.35
C LYS A 4 -7.42 -13.61 3.26
N LYS A 5 -7.35 -14.06 2.01
CA LYS A 5 -7.39 -13.29 0.75
C LYS A 5 -7.56 -11.76 0.93
N VAL A 6 -6.46 -11.01 0.76
CA VAL A 6 -6.52 -9.54 0.70
C VAL A 6 -7.28 -9.15 -0.58
N ARG A 7 -8.37 -8.38 -0.43
CA ARG A 7 -9.12 -7.81 -1.56
C ARG A 7 -8.92 -6.31 -1.60
N GLN A 8 -8.73 -5.79 -2.81
CA GLN A 8 -8.74 -4.36 -3.05
C GLN A 8 -10.18 -3.85 -2.90
N LEU A 9 -10.38 -2.86 -2.04
CA LEU A 9 -11.71 -2.29 -1.73
C LEU A 9 -12.00 -1.00 -2.48
N SER A 10 -10.96 -0.29 -2.93
CA SER A 10 -11.04 1.01 -3.61
C SER A 10 -10.19 1.02 -4.89
N PRO A 11 -10.42 1.96 -5.83
CA PRO A 11 -9.43 2.29 -6.84
C PRO A 11 -8.12 2.80 -6.20
N THR A 12 -7.05 2.88 -7.01
CA THR A 12 -5.80 3.54 -6.62
C THR A 12 -6.03 5.05 -6.53
N PHE A 13 -5.70 5.63 -5.38
CA PHE A 13 -5.68 7.08 -5.20
C PHE A 13 -4.28 7.62 -5.45
N ASP A 14 -4.21 8.84 -5.98
CA ASP A 14 -2.94 9.55 -6.19
C ASP A 14 -2.42 10.17 -4.88
N ALA A 15 -3.34 10.63 -4.02
CA ALA A 15 -3.01 11.23 -2.74
C ALA A 15 -3.44 10.33 -1.56
N PRO A 16 -2.59 10.18 -0.52
CA PRO A 16 -2.88 9.32 0.61
C PRO A 16 -4.03 9.81 1.48
N GLN A 17 -4.28 11.12 1.52
CA GLN A 17 -5.37 11.71 2.32
C GLN A 17 -6.73 11.17 1.88
N TYR A 18 -6.93 10.96 0.57
CA TYR A 18 -8.16 10.36 0.04
C TYR A 18 -8.30 8.88 0.42
N ALA A 19 -7.19 8.14 0.45
CA ALA A 19 -7.19 6.75 0.89
C ALA A 19 -7.55 6.63 2.38
N GLU A 20 -7.05 7.54 3.22
CA GLU A 20 -7.38 7.61 4.65
C GLU A 20 -8.86 7.95 4.88
N GLN A 21 -9.39 8.94 4.15
CA GLN A 21 -10.81 9.29 4.20
C GLN A 21 -11.70 8.11 3.79
N PHE A 22 -11.33 7.38 2.75
CA PHE A 22 -12.04 6.18 2.33
C PHE A 22 -12.05 5.10 3.42
N VAL A 23 -10.89 4.86 4.05
CA VAL A 23 -10.79 3.91 5.18
C VAL A 23 -11.67 4.36 6.34
N ALA A 24 -11.69 5.64 6.68
CA ALA A 24 -12.53 6.18 7.74
C ALA A 24 -14.03 5.98 7.45
N LEU A 25 -14.47 6.18 6.21
CA LEU A 25 -15.85 5.92 5.79
C LEU A 25 -16.17 4.42 5.81
N ALA A 26 -15.27 3.57 5.31
CA ALA A 26 -15.45 2.12 5.30
C ALA A 26 -15.54 1.53 6.71
N ARG A 27 -14.80 2.08 7.68
CA ARG A 27 -14.92 1.71 9.10
C ARG A 27 -16.29 2.03 9.69
N LYS A 28 -16.89 3.16 9.29
CA LYS A 28 -18.23 3.55 9.73
C LYS A 28 -19.34 2.73 9.07
N GLY A 29 -19.10 2.30 7.82
CA GLY A 29 -20.10 1.63 6.99
C GLY A 29 -20.30 0.13 7.23
N GLY A 30 -19.41 -0.59 7.91
CA GLY A 30 -19.63 -2.02 8.15
C GLY A 30 -18.48 -2.82 8.76
N ASN A 31 -18.58 -4.15 8.69
CA ASN A 31 -17.72 -5.15 9.36
C ASN A 31 -16.33 -5.35 8.72
N CYS A 32 -15.63 -4.26 8.39
CA CYS A 32 -14.25 -4.33 7.89
C CYS A 32 -13.26 -4.31 9.06
N ARG A 33 -12.83 -5.50 9.52
CA ARG A 33 -11.95 -5.63 10.70
C ARG A 33 -10.51 -5.14 10.47
N ASP A 34 -9.93 -5.44 9.30
CA ASP A 34 -8.50 -5.22 9.01
C ASP A 34 -8.28 -4.29 7.80
N LEU A 35 -8.76 -3.05 7.88
CA LEU A 35 -8.51 -2.04 6.84
C LEU A 35 -7.09 -1.49 6.94
N ARG A 36 -6.32 -1.62 5.86
CA ARG A 36 -4.97 -1.07 5.71
C ARG A 36 -4.88 -0.28 4.42
N VAL A 37 -4.21 0.87 4.47
CA VAL A 37 -3.79 1.60 3.27
C VAL A 37 -2.53 0.91 2.74
N ARG A 38 -2.50 0.65 1.43
CA ARG A 38 -1.34 0.08 0.75
C ARG A 38 -0.91 0.96 -0.39
N ALA A 39 0.39 1.13 -0.55
CA ALA A 39 0.99 1.87 -1.64
C ALA A 39 1.67 0.91 -2.62
N LYS A 40 1.65 1.29 -3.90
CA LYS A 40 2.37 0.57 -4.94
C LYS A 40 3.77 1.16 -5.05
N CYS A 41 4.78 0.49 -4.50
CA CYS A 41 6.16 0.96 -4.49
C CYS A 41 7.12 -0.12 -5.01
N ASN A 42 8.38 0.28 -5.20
CA ASN A 42 9.46 -0.67 -5.43
C ASN A 42 9.59 -1.57 -4.20
N LEU A 43 9.45 -2.88 -4.38
CA LEU A 43 9.69 -3.84 -3.31
C LEU A 43 11.17 -3.76 -2.94
N THR A 44 11.44 -3.42 -1.70
CA THR A 44 12.76 -3.50 -1.10
C THR A 44 12.88 -4.83 -0.35
N ASP A 45 14.08 -5.41 -0.37
CA ASP A 45 14.42 -6.53 0.49
C ASP A 45 14.57 -6.06 1.95
N ALA A 46 14.73 -6.99 2.89
CA ALA A 46 14.93 -6.69 4.32
C ALA A 46 16.13 -5.77 4.60
N GLU A 47 17.11 -5.73 3.67
CA GLU A 47 18.31 -4.89 3.72
C GLU A 47 18.14 -3.54 2.99
N GLY A 48 16.94 -3.21 2.50
CA GLY A 48 16.63 -1.95 1.82
C GLY A 48 17.00 -1.90 0.33
N ASN A 49 17.59 -2.96 -0.21
CA ASN A 49 17.92 -3.05 -1.63
C ASN A 49 16.66 -3.29 -2.49
N PRO A 50 16.48 -2.57 -3.62
CA PRO A 50 15.34 -2.81 -4.50
C PRO A 50 15.42 -4.22 -5.09
N LEU A 51 14.32 -4.96 -5.04
CA LEU A 51 14.23 -6.30 -5.60
C LEU A 51 14.19 -6.17 -7.13
N ILE A 52 15.34 -6.36 -7.78
CA ILE A 52 15.45 -6.23 -9.23
C ILE A 52 15.01 -7.55 -9.90
N ASN A 53 14.16 -7.43 -10.92
CA ASN A 53 13.82 -8.59 -11.75
C ASN A 53 15.02 -8.91 -12.66
N LYS A 54 15.59 -10.11 -12.51
CA LYS A 54 16.77 -10.58 -13.28
C LYS A 54 16.57 -10.51 -14.80
N LYS A 55 15.33 -10.64 -15.29
CA LYS A 55 15.02 -10.61 -16.73
C LYS A 55 14.88 -9.20 -17.30
N THR A 56 14.23 -8.29 -16.57
CA THR A 56 13.91 -6.94 -17.07
C THR A 56 14.82 -5.85 -16.50
N LYS A 57 15.67 -6.18 -15.53
CA LYS A 57 16.52 -5.25 -14.77
C LYS A 57 15.78 -4.08 -14.10
N ALA A 58 14.45 -4.10 -14.12
CA ALA A 58 13.60 -3.11 -13.49
C ALA A 58 13.34 -3.47 -12.01
N PRO A 59 13.16 -2.47 -11.13
CA PRO A 59 12.70 -2.72 -9.77
C PRO A 59 11.32 -3.36 -9.79
N LYS A 60 11.13 -4.40 -8.99
CA LYS A 60 9.86 -5.11 -8.89
C LYS A 60 8.87 -4.24 -8.13
N ILE A 61 7.81 -3.82 -8.81
CA ILE A 61 6.76 -3.03 -8.19
C ILE A 61 5.78 -3.97 -7.49
N GLY A 62 5.46 -3.68 -6.22
CA GLY A 62 4.53 -4.47 -5.42
C GLY A 62 3.71 -3.61 -4.46
N TRP A 63 2.83 -4.26 -3.72
CA TRP A 63 2.01 -3.61 -2.69
C TRP A 63 2.70 -3.71 -1.35
N VAL A 64 2.96 -2.56 -0.73
CA VAL A 64 3.46 -2.47 0.66
C VAL A 64 2.43 -1.77 1.52
N ASP A 65 2.47 -2.05 2.82
CA ASP A 65 1.67 -1.28 3.78
C ASP A 65 2.18 0.18 3.79
N TYR A 66 1.28 1.13 3.60
CA TYR A 66 1.63 2.55 3.47
C TYR A 66 2.11 3.11 4.81
N GLN A 67 3.25 3.79 4.80
CA GLN A 67 3.74 4.57 5.92
C GLN A 67 3.67 6.06 5.58
N PRO A 68 3.30 6.96 6.51
CA PRO A 68 3.23 8.41 6.26
C PRO A 68 4.56 9.02 5.80
N GLU A 69 5.67 8.35 6.09
CA GLU A 69 7.01 8.77 5.65
C GLU A 69 7.25 8.54 4.15
N MET A 70 6.42 7.72 3.50
CA MET A 70 6.48 7.45 2.06
C MET A 70 5.86 8.57 1.22
N THR A 71 5.08 9.47 1.81
CA THR A 71 4.64 10.67 1.08
C THR A 71 5.80 11.66 1.02
N PRO A 72 6.12 12.22 -0.16
CA PRO A 72 6.93 13.42 -0.20
C PRO A 72 6.19 14.50 0.61
N LYS A 73 6.82 14.99 1.68
CA LYS A 73 6.38 16.21 2.35
C LYS A 73 6.51 17.32 1.31
N VAL A 74 5.39 17.73 0.73
CA VAL A 74 5.34 18.93 -0.10
C VAL A 74 5.72 20.07 0.84
N ALA A 75 6.90 20.66 0.59
CA ALA A 75 7.43 21.80 1.33
C ALA A 75 6.60 23.05 1.10
#